data_AF-A0A1G8ET14-F1
#
_entry.id   AF-A0A1G8ET14-F1
#
_cell.length_a   1.000
_cell.length_b   1.000
_cell.length_c   1.000
_cell.angle_alpha   90.00
_cell.angle_beta   90.00
_cell.angle_gamma   90.00
#
_symmetry.space_group_name_H-M   'P 1'
#
loop_
_entity.id
_entity.type
_entity.pdbx_description
1 polymer ?
#
loop_
_entity_poly.entity_id
_entity_poly.type
_entity_poly.pdbx_seq_one_letter_code
_entity_poly.pdbx_strand_id
1 'polypeptide(L)'
;MYFGGGNYYYIILILEAFCIIHSLRRGTQQKWLWILIVIPVFGCLYYIYSEILSNRGIRAPKLNVEAVINPGAKIKRLEDEVRFTDTFANRVKLADAYLDAGLTDKALEIYQNSLTGAFAENEHVMAQLIVAYFEKGQYNEVIPIAKKLYKLPQFARSKAHILYAKSLELTYQEELAENEFKLMKGRYSYFEPRYEYGMFLTRAGRDDDAWQIFTDMLNEQSQLSPVERKSNKVWFAKAKDEVKKLSAVRKTA
;
A
#
# COMPACT_ATOMS: atom_id res chain seq x y z
N MET A 1 51.01 14.60 37.20
CA MET A 1 51.84 14.71 35.99
C MET A 1 50.87 14.68 34.80
N TYR A 2 50.64 15.85 34.20
CA TYR A 2 49.83 16.06 33.00
C TYR A 2 50.52 15.46 31.77
N PHE A 3 49.79 14.75 30.90
CA PHE A 3 49.94 14.66 29.42
C PHE A 3 48.83 13.72 28.91
N GLY A 4 47.94 14.00 27.95
CA GLY A 4 47.68 15.13 27.08
C GLY A 4 46.40 14.85 26.27
N GLY A 5 45.73 15.90 25.79
CA GLY A 5 44.55 15.80 24.93
C GLY A 5 43.43 16.79 25.25
N GLY A 6 43.76 18.08 25.43
CA GLY A 6 42.83 19.17 25.76
C GLY A 6 41.74 19.48 24.72
N ASN A 7 41.45 18.59 23.77
CA ASN A 7 40.37 18.74 22.79
C ASN A 7 39.19 17.79 23.09
N TYR A 8 39.41 16.65 23.75
CA TYR A 8 38.35 15.65 24.00
C TYR A 8 37.32 16.13 25.03
N TYR A 9 37.76 16.91 26.02
CA TYR A 9 36.85 17.49 27.02
C TYR A 9 35.84 18.44 26.39
N TYR A 10 36.27 19.29 25.45
CA TYR A 10 35.37 20.17 24.71
C TYR A 10 34.43 19.40 23.78
N ILE A 11 34.90 18.31 23.16
CA ILE A 11 34.04 17.44 22.33
C ILE A 11 32.92 16.83 23.18
N ILE A 12 33.22 16.37 24.39
CA ILE A 12 32.23 15.80 25.32
C ILE A 12 31.21 16.87 25.73
N LEU A 13 31.66 18.07 26.08
CA LEU A 13 30.77 19.18 26.45
C LEU A 13 29.87 19.64 25.29
N ILE A 14 30.40 19.69 24.07
CA ILE A 14 29.61 20.04 22.87
C ILE A 14 28.56 18.95 22.60
N LEU A 15 28.94 17.68 22.72
CA LEU A 15 28.04 16.55 22.54
C LEU A 15 26.93 16.53 23.59
N GLU A 16 27.26 16.83 24.84
CA GLU A 16 26.32 16.93 25.95
C GLU A 16 25.35 18.09 25.77
N ALA A 17 25.85 19.29 25.43
CA ALA A 17 25.02 20.44 25.11
C ALA A 17 24.07 20.14 23.94
N PHE A 18 24.55 19.45 22.91
CA PHE A 18 23.73 19.01 21.79
C PHE A 18 22.62 18.05 22.23
N CYS A 19 22.94 17.03 23.04
CA CYS A 19 21.94 16.06 23.53
C CYS A 19 20.87 16.73 24.40
N ILE A 20 21.27 17.66 25.27
CA ILE A 20 20.36 18.44 26.13
C ILE A 20 19.44 19.32 25.28
N ILE A 21 19.99 20.10 24.33
CA ILE A 21 19.20 20.95 23.43
C ILE A 21 18.23 20.10 22.59
N HIS A 22 18.69 18.96 22.07
CA HIS A 22 17.84 18.04 21.32
C HIS A 22 16.70 17.48 22.18
N SER A 23 16.98 17.13 23.44
CA SER A 23 15.97 16.59 24.38
C SER A 23 14.91 17.62 24.75
N LEU A 24 15.33 18.87 24.96
CA LEU A 24 14.43 19.99 25.23
C LEU A 24 13.52 20.28 24.01
N ARG A 25 14.08 20.28 22.80
CA ARG A 25 13.29 20.46 21.57
C ARG A 25 12.30 19.32 21.31
N ARG A 26 12.61 18.09 21.74
CA ARG A 26 11.73 16.92 21.58
C ARG A 26 10.68 16.76 22.68
N GLY A 27 10.71 17.56 23.74
CA GLY A 27 9.78 17.41 24.84
C GLY A 27 10.08 16.22 25.77
N THR A 28 11.26 15.61 25.67
CA THR A 28 11.65 14.41 26.44
C THR A 28 12.47 14.75 27.70
N GLN A 29 12.52 16.02 28.08
CA GLN A 29 13.37 16.53 29.15
C GLN A 29 13.14 15.86 30.50
N GLN A 30 11.88 15.52 30.84
CA GLN A 30 11.54 14.91 32.13
C GLN A 30 12.20 13.54 32.34
N LYS A 31 12.53 12.83 31.27
CA LYS A 31 13.18 11.50 31.35
C LYS A 31 14.70 11.60 31.27
N TRP A 32 15.21 12.49 30.44
CA TRP A 32 16.62 12.45 30.02
C TRP A 32 17.52 13.47 30.69
N LEU A 33 16.97 14.62 31.12
CA LEU A 33 17.80 15.73 31.61
C LEU A 33 18.63 15.30 32.83
N TRP A 34 18.03 14.56 33.76
CA TRP A 34 18.72 14.07 34.95
C TRP A 34 19.80 13.03 34.62
N ILE A 35 19.54 12.12 33.69
CA ILE A 35 20.49 11.09 33.25
C ILE A 35 21.70 11.72 32.56
N LEU A 36 21.47 12.71 31.70
CA LEU A 36 22.53 13.43 30.98
C LEU A 36 23.45 14.20 31.94
N ILE A 37 22.90 14.77 33.01
CA ILE A 37 23.68 15.54 34.00
C ILE A 37 24.48 14.61 34.94
N VAL A 38 23.90 13.50 35.38
CA VAL A 38 24.53 12.62 36.39
C VAL A 38 25.59 11.71 35.76
N ILE A 39 25.41 11.31 34.49
CA ILE A 39 26.35 10.41 33.80
C ILE A 39 26.62 10.93 32.37
N PRO A 40 27.44 11.98 32.19
CA PRO A 40 27.53 12.74 30.93
C PRO A 40 27.88 11.89 29.70
N VAL A 41 28.98 11.14 29.75
CA VAL A 41 29.48 10.38 28.60
C VAL A 41 28.54 9.21 28.25
N PHE A 42 28.20 8.37 29.22
CA PHE A 42 27.31 7.22 28.98
C PHE A 42 25.86 7.65 28.70
N GLY A 43 25.40 8.74 29.32
CA GLY A 43 24.10 9.33 29.09
C GLY A 43 23.93 9.81 27.67
N CYS A 44 24.95 10.49 27.10
CA CYS A 44 24.94 10.91 25.70
C CYS A 44 24.90 9.71 24.74
N LEU A 45 25.72 8.68 24.97
CA LEU A 45 25.72 7.47 24.14
C LEU A 45 24.37 6.75 24.17
N TYR A 46 23.81 6.57 25.36
CA TYR A 46 22.52 5.90 25.53
C TYR A 46 21.36 6.72 24.96
N TYR A 47 21.40 8.05 25.10
CA TYR A 47 20.42 8.96 24.52
C TYR A 47 20.46 8.93 22.98
N ILE A 48 21.65 8.96 22.37
CA ILE A 48 21.78 8.86 20.91
C ILE A 48 21.25 7.51 20.41
N TYR A 49 21.57 6.42 21.11
CA TYR A 49 21.07 5.09 20.78
C TYR A 49 19.53 5.00 20.86
N SER A 50 18.96 5.42 21.99
CA SER A 50 17.53 5.24 22.27
C SER A 50 16.62 6.29 21.62
N GLU A 51 17.07 7.54 21.52
CA GLU A 51 16.21 8.64 21.08
C GLU A 51 16.52 9.05 19.63
N ILE A 52 17.77 8.95 19.15
CA ILE A 52 18.14 9.38 17.81
C ILE A 52 18.19 8.21 16.81
N LEU A 53 18.78 7.08 17.21
CA LEU A 53 18.92 5.88 16.36
C LEU A 53 17.65 5.02 16.38
N SER A 54 17.11 4.71 17.57
CA SER A 54 15.90 3.88 17.70
C SER A 54 14.62 4.60 17.26
N ASN A 55 14.58 5.94 17.35
CA ASN A 55 13.43 6.74 16.89
C ASN A 55 13.44 7.04 15.37
N ARG A 56 14.29 6.33 14.60
CA ARG A 56 14.02 6.03 13.18
C ARG A 56 13.01 4.90 12.99
N GLY A 57 12.50 4.35 14.09
CA GLY A 57 11.20 3.69 14.12
C GLY A 57 10.13 4.73 13.82
N ILE A 58 9.73 4.78 12.55
CA ILE A 58 8.42 5.26 12.11
C ILE A 58 7.43 4.92 13.22
N ARG A 59 6.66 5.90 13.69
CA ARG A 59 5.40 5.64 14.39
C ARG A 59 4.54 4.82 13.43
N ALA A 60 4.77 3.51 13.42
CA ALA A 60 3.81 2.58 12.89
C ALA A 60 2.55 2.89 13.70
N PRO A 61 1.42 3.23 13.05
CA PRO A 61 0.15 3.22 13.78
C PRO A 61 0.12 1.89 14.53
N LYS A 62 -0.31 1.89 15.79
CA LYS A 62 -0.49 0.65 16.55
C LYS A 62 -1.27 -0.31 15.66
N LEU A 63 -0.55 -1.22 15.00
CA LEU A 63 -1.14 -2.28 14.23
C LEU A 63 -1.88 -3.05 15.29
N ASN A 64 -3.22 -3.02 15.23
CA ASN A 64 -4.05 -3.92 16.01
C ASN A 64 -3.59 -5.32 15.61
N VAL A 65 -2.68 -5.88 16.40
CA VAL A 65 -2.08 -7.19 16.16
C VAL A 65 -3.20 -8.24 16.16
N GLU A 66 -4.28 -7.97 16.89
CA GLU A 66 -5.55 -8.72 16.87
C GLU A 66 -6.20 -8.81 15.48
N ALA A 67 -6.11 -7.78 14.64
CA ALA A 67 -6.69 -7.80 13.29
C ALA A 67 -5.93 -8.73 12.32
N VAL A 68 -4.65 -9.00 12.61
CA VAL A 68 -3.82 -9.94 11.85
C VAL A 68 -3.92 -11.35 12.43
N ILE A 69 -4.17 -11.48 13.74
CA ILE A 69 -4.19 -12.76 14.46
C ILE A 69 -5.60 -13.39 14.50
N ASN A 70 -6.68 -12.60 14.45
CA ASN A 70 -8.05 -13.12 14.41
C ASN A 70 -9.01 -12.18 13.65
N PRO A 71 -9.18 -12.35 12.32
CA PRO A 71 -10.13 -11.54 11.54
C PRO A 71 -11.56 -11.61 12.08
N GLY A 72 -11.96 -12.74 12.68
CA GLY A 72 -13.27 -12.90 13.30
C GLY A 72 -13.52 -11.98 14.50
N ALA A 73 -12.51 -11.71 15.33
CA ALA A 73 -12.63 -10.79 16.46
C ALA A 73 -12.85 -9.34 15.99
N LYS A 74 -12.12 -8.91 14.94
CA LYS A 74 -12.30 -7.59 14.32
C LYS A 74 -13.71 -7.43 13.75
N ILE A 75 -14.19 -8.43 13.00
CA ILE A 75 -15.53 -8.41 12.39
C ILE A 75 -16.59 -8.36 13.48
N LYS A 76 -16.51 -9.24 14.49
CA LYS A 76 -17.48 -9.25 15.60
C LYS A 76 -17.57 -7.89 16.28
N ARG A 77 -16.44 -7.25 16.58
CA ARG A 77 -16.41 -5.91 17.15
C ARG A 77 -17.11 -4.87 16.25
N LEU A 78 -16.90 -4.93 14.94
CA LEU A 78 -17.55 -4.03 13.99
C LEU A 78 -19.05 -4.31 13.84
N GLU A 79 -19.48 -5.58 13.92
CA GLU A 79 -20.89 -5.94 14.01
C GLU A 79 -21.51 -5.36 15.28
N ASP A 80 -20.84 -5.47 16.42
CA ASP A 80 -21.27 -4.88 17.70
C ASP A 80 -21.39 -3.35 17.59
N GLU A 81 -20.41 -2.68 16.95
CA GLU A 81 -20.42 -1.23 16.70
C GLU A 81 -21.62 -0.80 15.84
N VAL A 82 -21.95 -1.54 14.77
CA VAL A 82 -23.13 -1.27 13.93
C VAL A 82 -24.43 -1.51 14.70
N ARG A 83 -24.51 -2.57 15.52
CA ARG A 83 -25.70 -2.84 16.36
C ARG A 83 -25.93 -1.76 17.40
N PHE A 84 -24.87 -1.20 17.98
CA PHE A 84 -24.99 -0.12 18.95
C PHE A 84 -25.26 1.24 18.30
N THR A 85 -24.62 1.52 17.16
CA THR A 85 -24.86 2.75 16.40
C THR A 85 -24.77 2.47 14.90
N ASP A 86 -25.93 2.38 14.26
CA ASP A 86 -26.06 2.20 12.81
C ASP A 86 -25.81 3.53 12.07
N THR A 87 -24.54 3.85 11.89
CA THR A 87 -24.11 4.94 11.01
C THR A 87 -23.58 4.40 9.70
N PHE A 88 -23.66 5.22 8.64
CA PHE A 88 -23.01 4.93 7.35
C PHE A 88 -21.54 4.53 7.52
N ALA A 89 -20.78 5.30 8.31
CA ALA A 89 -19.36 5.03 8.53
C ALA A 89 -19.11 3.67 9.22
N ASN A 90 -19.96 3.27 10.17
CA ASN A 90 -19.83 1.98 10.85
C ASN A 90 -20.19 0.81 9.90
N ARG A 91 -21.26 0.97 9.11
CA ARG A 91 -21.65 0.00 8.08
C ARG A 91 -20.53 -0.23 7.06
N VAL A 92 -19.97 0.85 6.52
CA VAL A 92 -18.87 0.76 5.54
C VAL A 92 -17.63 0.09 6.14
N LYS A 93 -17.24 0.42 7.38
CA LYS A 93 -16.11 -0.26 8.05
C LYS A 93 -16.35 -1.77 8.21
N LEU A 94 -17.58 -2.16 8.54
CA LEU A 94 -17.97 -3.57 8.64
C LEU A 94 -17.91 -4.25 7.26
N ALA A 95 -18.42 -3.61 6.22
CA ALA A 95 -18.36 -4.12 4.85
C ALA A 95 -16.92 -4.30 4.36
N ASP A 96 -16.05 -3.31 4.61
CA ASP A 96 -14.62 -3.40 4.29
C ASP A 96 -13.97 -4.59 5.00
N ALA A 97 -14.29 -4.80 6.29
CA ALA A 97 -13.78 -5.95 7.03
C ALA A 97 -14.32 -7.30 6.55
N TYR A 98 -15.57 -7.35 6.06
CA TYR A 98 -16.10 -8.54 5.42
C TYR A 98 -15.40 -8.84 4.10
N LEU A 99 -15.18 -7.82 3.27
CA LEU A 99 -14.49 -7.98 1.99
C LEU A 99 -13.04 -8.45 2.21
N ASP A 100 -12.31 -7.83 3.15
CA ASP A 100 -10.96 -8.24 3.54
C ASP A 100 -10.88 -9.71 4.01
N ALA A 101 -11.96 -10.23 4.59
CA ALA A 101 -12.05 -11.61 5.08
C ALA A 101 -12.60 -12.61 4.03
N GLY A 102 -12.86 -12.16 2.80
CA GLY A 102 -13.45 -12.98 1.74
C GLY A 102 -14.93 -13.29 1.93
N LEU A 103 -15.62 -12.60 2.85
CA LEU A 103 -17.06 -12.67 3.06
C LEU A 103 -17.78 -11.72 2.10
N THR A 104 -17.49 -11.85 0.81
CA THR A 104 -17.85 -10.89 -0.24
C THR A 104 -19.36 -10.67 -0.36
N ASP A 105 -20.18 -11.70 -0.15
CA ASP A 105 -21.65 -11.58 -0.20
C ASP A 105 -22.19 -10.64 0.89
N LYS A 106 -21.67 -10.75 2.12
CA LYS A 106 -22.04 -9.85 3.22
C LYS A 106 -21.57 -8.42 2.96
N ALA A 107 -20.40 -8.26 2.37
CA ALA A 107 -19.88 -6.95 2.01
C ALA A 107 -20.77 -6.27 0.94
N LEU A 108 -21.12 -7.00 -0.12
CA LEU A 108 -21.99 -6.50 -1.19
C LEU A 108 -23.34 -6.00 -0.67
N GLU A 109 -24.00 -6.79 0.18
CA GLU A 109 -25.29 -6.41 0.78
C GLU A 109 -25.19 -5.06 1.51
N ILE A 110 -24.17 -4.89 2.35
CA ILE A 110 -23.99 -3.64 3.10
C ILE A 110 -23.67 -2.48 2.16
N TYR A 111 -22.76 -2.66 1.20
CA TYR A 111 -22.38 -1.60 0.28
C TYR A 111 -23.55 -1.11 -0.58
N GLN A 112 -24.31 -2.03 -1.16
CA GLN A 112 -25.49 -1.71 -1.96
C GLN A 112 -26.53 -0.92 -1.15
N ASN A 113 -26.82 -1.38 0.07
CA ASN A 113 -27.76 -0.72 0.97
C ASN A 113 -27.24 0.63 1.53
N SER A 114 -25.93 0.87 1.42
CA SER A 114 -25.29 2.11 1.89
C SER A 114 -25.25 3.20 0.82
N LEU A 115 -25.38 2.88 -0.47
CA LEU A 115 -25.43 3.85 -1.57
C LEU A 115 -26.83 4.44 -1.75
N THR A 116 -27.32 5.16 -0.76
CA THR A 116 -28.64 5.80 -0.79
C THR A 116 -28.59 7.23 -0.24
N GLY A 117 -29.57 8.05 -0.61
CA GLY A 117 -29.70 9.43 -0.14
C GLY A 117 -28.42 10.26 -0.36
N ALA A 118 -27.91 10.89 0.70
CA ALA A 118 -26.70 11.72 0.66
C ALA A 118 -25.41 10.94 0.32
N PHE A 119 -25.45 9.61 0.38
CA PHE A 119 -24.30 8.73 0.11
C PHE A 119 -24.43 7.95 -1.20
N ALA A 120 -25.43 8.26 -2.03
CA ALA A 120 -25.71 7.53 -3.28
C ALA A 120 -24.53 7.45 -4.25
N GLU A 121 -23.65 8.44 -4.21
CA GLU A 121 -22.45 8.54 -5.05
C GLU A 121 -21.17 8.53 -4.19
N ASN A 122 -21.18 7.82 -3.06
CA ASN A 122 -19.99 7.71 -2.22
C ASN A 122 -18.87 6.96 -2.95
N GLU A 123 -17.78 7.67 -3.20
CA GLU A 123 -16.66 7.19 -4.04
C GLU A 123 -15.96 5.96 -3.47
N HIS A 124 -15.74 5.90 -2.16
CA HIS A 124 -15.09 4.76 -1.50
C HIS A 124 -15.96 3.51 -1.63
N VAL A 125 -17.25 3.62 -1.32
CA VAL A 125 -18.19 2.49 -1.41
C VAL A 125 -18.30 1.99 -2.85
N MET A 126 -18.36 2.89 -3.83
CA MET A 126 -18.35 2.51 -5.25
C MET A 126 -17.05 1.79 -5.66
N ALA A 127 -15.89 2.25 -5.20
CA ALA A 127 -14.63 1.59 -5.48
C ALA A 127 -14.57 0.19 -4.84
N GLN A 128 -15.10 0.00 -3.63
CA GLN A 128 -15.18 -1.31 -2.99
C GLN A 128 -16.21 -2.24 -3.64
N LEU A 129 -17.34 -1.70 -4.13
CA LEU A 129 -18.29 -2.48 -4.93
C LEU A 129 -17.64 -3.05 -6.19
N ILE A 130 -16.79 -2.28 -6.88
CA ILE A 130 -16.03 -2.77 -8.03
C ILE A 130 -15.17 -3.98 -7.62
N VAL A 131 -14.48 -3.91 -6.48
CA VAL A 131 -13.67 -5.02 -5.97
C VAL A 131 -14.56 -6.25 -5.68
N ALA A 132 -15.65 -6.05 -4.95
CA ALA A 132 -16.54 -7.13 -4.55
C ALA A 132 -17.24 -7.81 -5.74
N TYR A 133 -17.75 -7.04 -6.70
CA TYR A 133 -18.34 -7.58 -7.93
C TYR A 133 -17.33 -8.35 -8.76
N PHE A 134 -16.10 -7.84 -8.88
CA PHE A 134 -15.04 -8.54 -9.59
C PHE A 134 -14.70 -9.90 -8.95
N GLU A 135 -14.60 -9.95 -7.61
CA GLU A 135 -14.35 -11.20 -6.87
C GLU A 135 -15.49 -12.22 -7.03
N LYS A 136 -16.73 -11.77 -7.17
CA LYS A 136 -17.89 -12.62 -7.46
C LYS A 136 -18.02 -13.03 -8.93
N GLY A 137 -17.13 -12.56 -9.81
CA GLY A 137 -17.23 -12.80 -11.25
C GLY A 137 -18.34 -12.00 -11.95
N GLN A 138 -18.92 -11.01 -11.28
CA GLN A 138 -20.01 -10.17 -11.80
C GLN A 138 -19.43 -8.98 -12.58
N TYR A 139 -18.66 -9.25 -13.63
CA TYR A 139 -17.88 -8.24 -14.36
C TYR A 139 -18.73 -7.16 -15.04
N ASN A 140 -19.94 -7.50 -15.48
CA ASN A 140 -20.85 -6.52 -16.09
C ASN A 140 -21.28 -5.42 -15.11
N GLU A 141 -21.38 -5.72 -13.81
CA GLU A 141 -21.77 -4.76 -12.77
C GLU A 141 -20.65 -3.75 -12.47
N VAL A 142 -19.39 -4.11 -12.75
CA VAL A 142 -18.23 -3.23 -12.53
C VAL A 142 -18.27 -2.02 -13.46
N ILE A 143 -18.63 -2.22 -14.73
CA ILE A 143 -18.56 -1.22 -15.80
C ILE A 143 -19.35 0.06 -15.48
N PRO A 144 -20.65 0.02 -15.15
CA PRO A 144 -21.41 1.24 -14.86
C PRO A 144 -20.89 1.99 -13.63
N ILE A 145 -20.39 1.28 -12.62
CA ILE A 145 -19.84 1.89 -11.39
C ILE A 145 -18.51 2.58 -11.70
N ALA A 146 -17.62 1.92 -12.44
CA ALA A 146 -16.36 2.49 -12.87
C ALA A 146 -16.55 3.77 -13.70
N LYS A 147 -17.57 3.82 -14.58
CA LYS A 147 -17.90 5.03 -15.36
C LYS A 147 -18.28 6.22 -14.49
N LYS A 148 -18.95 6.00 -13.35
CA LYS A 148 -19.26 7.08 -12.38
C LYS A 148 -17.99 7.65 -11.73
N LEU A 149 -17.02 6.77 -11.44
CA LEU A 149 -15.74 7.16 -10.83
C LEU A 149 -14.72 7.70 -11.85
N TYR A 150 -14.94 7.51 -13.14
CA TYR A 150 -13.93 7.72 -14.18
C TYR A 150 -13.33 9.13 -14.20
N LYS A 151 -14.12 10.16 -13.89
CA LYS A 151 -13.68 11.56 -13.88
C LYS A 151 -12.89 11.94 -12.62
N LEU A 152 -12.84 11.07 -11.62
CA LEU A 152 -12.21 11.33 -10.35
C LEU A 152 -10.69 11.09 -10.43
N PRO A 153 -9.83 12.05 -10.04
CA PRO A 153 -8.38 11.90 -10.12
C PRO A 153 -7.82 10.66 -9.41
N GLN A 154 -8.44 10.28 -8.29
CA GLN A 154 -8.08 9.12 -7.49
C GLN A 154 -8.39 7.78 -8.19
N PHE A 155 -9.38 7.75 -9.08
CA PHE A 155 -9.74 6.53 -9.81
C PHE A 155 -8.61 6.08 -10.72
N ALA A 156 -7.98 7.01 -11.44
CA ALA A 156 -6.93 6.72 -12.42
C ALA A 156 -5.76 5.87 -11.87
N ARG A 157 -5.49 5.94 -10.55
CA ARG A 157 -4.41 5.21 -9.87
C ARG A 157 -4.90 4.17 -8.87
N SER A 158 -6.16 3.77 -8.97
CA SER A 158 -6.80 2.87 -8.02
C SER A 158 -6.80 1.42 -8.51
N LYS A 159 -6.91 0.47 -7.57
CA LYS A 159 -7.20 -0.92 -7.88
C LYS A 159 -8.50 -1.06 -8.68
N ALA A 160 -9.51 -0.23 -8.41
CA ALA A 160 -10.79 -0.24 -9.10
C ALA A 160 -10.65 0.04 -10.61
N HIS A 161 -9.70 0.89 -11.03
CA HIS A 161 -9.43 1.15 -12.45
C HIS A 161 -8.80 -0.06 -13.16
N ILE A 162 -7.91 -0.79 -12.47
CA ILE A 162 -7.36 -2.06 -12.99
C ILE A 162 -8.47 -3.09 -13.16
N LEU A 163 -9.35 -3.22 -12.18
CA LEU A 163 -10.49 -4.14 -12.24
C LEU A 163 -11.51 -3.74 -13.32
N TYR A 164 -11.67 -2.45 -13.60
CA TYR A 164 -12.46 -1.97 -14.72
C TYR A 164 -11.89 -2.44 -16.07
N ALA A 165 -10.60 -2.22 -16.31
CA ALA A 165 -9.93 -2.71 -17.52
C ALA A 165 -10.07 -4.23 -17.69
N LYS A 166 -9.85 -5.00 -16.62
CA LYS A 166 -10.04 -6.46 -16.62
C LYS A 166 -11.50 -6.87 -16.85
N SER A 167 -12.46 -6.11 -16.33
CA SER A 167 -13.89 -6.41 -16.54
C SER A 167 -14.32 -6.17 -17.98
N LEU A 168 -13.76 -5.14 -18.64
CA LEU A 168 -13.97 -4.94 -20.08
C LEU A 168 -13.45 -6.14 -20.89
N GLU A 169 -12.24 -6.62 -20.58
CA GLU A 169 -11.67 -7.80 -21.22
C GLU A 169 -12.56 -9.04 -21.02
N LEU A 170 -12.94 -9.33 -19.77
CA LEU A 170 -13.75 -10.51 -19.41
C LEU A 170 -15.20 -10.43 -19.92
N THR A 171 -15.62 -9.27 -20.42
CA THR A 171 -16.91 -9.05 -21.08
C THR A 171 -16.76 -8.83 -22.58
N TYR A 172 -15.64 -9.29 -23.16
CA TYR A 172 -15.36 -9.30 -24.60
C TYR A 172 -15.28 -7.90 -25.24
N GLN A 173 -14.95 -6.87 -24.46
CA GLN A 173 -14.70 -5.50 -24.91
C GLN A 173 -13.19 -5.22 -24.99
N GLU A 174 -12.49 -6.01 -25.80
CA GLU A 174 -11.03 -6.08 -25.85
C GLU A 174 -10.36 -4.74 -26.21
N GLU A 175 -10.88 -4.03 -27.21
CA GLU A 175 -10.35 -2.73 -27.62
C GLU A 175 -10.43 -1.69 -26.49
N LEU A 176 -11.57 -1.66 -25.78
CA LEU A 176 -11.75 -0.76 -24.64
C LEU A 176 -10.81 -1.16 -23.50
N ALA A 177 -10.69 -2.45 -23.19
CA ALA A 177 -9.77 -2.94 -22.18
C ALA A 177 -8.31 -2.52 -22.46
N GLU A 178 -7.85 -2.70 -23.71
CA GLU A 178 -6.50 -2.31 -24.11
C GLU A 178 -6.28 -0.80 -23.95
N ASN A 179 -7.26 0.02 -24.33
CA ASN A 179 -7.19 1.47 -24.15
C ASN A 179 -7.03 1.85 -22.67
N GLU A 180 -7.78 1.23 -21.76
CA GLU A 180 -7.65 1.48 -20.32
C GLU A 180 -6.27 1.03 -19.79
N PHE A 181 -5.79 -0.15 -20.18
CA PHE A 181 -4.44 -0.60 -19.79
C PHE A 181 -3.34 0.34 -20.29
N LYS A 182 -3.48 0.88 -21.51
CA LYS A 182 -2.52 1.84 -22.07
C LYS A 182 -2.46 3.15 -21.27
N LEU A 183 -3.54 3.56 -20.60
CA LEU A 183 -3.53 4.72 -19.70
C LEU A 183 -2.70 4.48 -18.42
N MET A 184 -2.50 3.21 -18.03
CA MET A 184 -1.80 2.83 -16.80
C MET A 184 -0.36 2.30 -17.01
N LYS A 185 0.22 2.43 -18.21
CA LYS A 185 1.55 1.84 -18.54
C LYS A 185 2.78 2.70 -18.20
N GLY A 186 2.67 3.61 -17.22
CA GLY A 186 3.74 4.55 -16.86
C GLY A 186 5.04 3.87 -16.44
N ARG A 187 6.19 4.29 -16.98
CA ARG A 187 7.51 3.75 -16.59
C ARG A 187 7.88 4.14 -15.15
N TYR A 188 8.75 3.34 -14.52
CA TYR A 188 9.21 3.49 -13.13
C TYR A 188 8.09 3.56 -12.08
N SER A 189 6.87 3.19 -12.47
CA SER A 189 5.65 3.27 -11.67
C SER A 189 4.65 2.23 -12.18
N TYR A 190 3.48 2.14 -11.53
CA TYR A 190 2.35 1.30 -11.98
C TYR A 190 2.72 -0.16 -12.32
N PHE A 191 3.58 -0.79 -11.52
CA PHE A 191 4.04 -2.16 -11.79
C PHE A 191 2.90 -3.19 -11.78
N GLU A 192 1.87 -3.00 -10.95
CA GLU A 192 0.67 -3.85 -10.97
C GLU A 192 -0.14 -3.68 -12.28
N PRO A 193 -0.60 -2.47 -12.67
CA PRO A 193 -1.27 -2.31 -13.96
C PRO A 193 -0.46 -2.75 -15.17
N ARG A 194 0.87 -2.52 -15.17
CA ARG A 194 1.75 -2.97 -16.25
C ARG A 194 1.85 -4.48 -16.33
N TYR A 195 1.92 -5.15 -15.17
CA TYR A 195 1.86 -6.60 -15.13
C TYR A 195 0.55 -7.12 -15.73
N GLU A 196 -0.58 -6.56 -15.31
CA GLU A 196 -1.90 -6.95 -15.83
C GLU A 196 -2.03 -6.66 -17.33
N TYR A 197 -1.43 -5.58 -17.83
CA TYR A 197 -1.38 -5.29 -19.26
C TYR A 197 -0.54 -6.31 -20.04
N GLY A 198 0.63 -6.71 -19.51
CA GLY A 198 1.41 -7.80 -20.11
C GLY A 198 0.61 -9.11 -20.15
N MET A 199 -0.13 -9.42 -19.07
CA MET A 199 -0.99 -10.59 -19.01
C MET A 199 -2.16 -10.54 -20.00
N PHE A 200 -2.75 -9.35 -20.22
CA PHE A 200 -3.74 -9.11 -21.27
C PHE A 200 -3.16 -9.41 -22.66
N LEU A 201 -1.97 -8.88 -22.96
CA LEU A 201 -1.29 -9.12 -24.24
C LEU A 201 -1.01 -10.60 -24.49
N THR A 202 -0.57 -11.34 -23.47
CA THR A 202 -0.38 -12.81 -23.57
C THR A 202 -1.69 -13.53 -23.90
N ARG A 203 -2.81 -13.15 -23.28
CA ARG A 203 -4.12 -13.77 -23.60
C ARG A 203 -4.60 -13.41 -25.01
N ALA A 204 -4.23 -12.23 -25.50
CA ALA A 204 -4.46 -11.80 -26.88
C ALA A 204 -3.47 -12.43 -27.91
N GLY A 205 -2.57 -13.33 -27.48
CA GLY A 205 -1.57 -13.97 -28.34
C GLY A 205 -0.43 -13.06 -28.79
N ARG A 206 -0.27 -11.88 -28.16
CA ARG A 206 0.77 -10.89 -28.45
C ARG A 206 1.97 -11.09 -27.52
N ASP A 207 2.55 -12.28 -27.59
CA ASP A 207 3.60 -12.73 -26.67
C ASP A 207 4.89 -11.90 -26.71
N ASP A 208 5.29 -11.41 -27.89
CA ASP A 208 6.45 -10.53 -28.02
C ASP A 208 6.22 -9.18 -27.32
N ASP A 209 5.03 -8.59 -27.47
CA ASP A 209 4.66 -7.34 -26.79
C ASP A 209 4.59 -7.54 -25.27
N ALA A 210 3.98 -8.65 -24.82
CA ALA A 210 3.93 -9.02 -23.40
C ALA A 210 5.34 -9.19 -22.82
N TRP A 211 6.21 -9.91 -23.53
CA TRP A 211 7.61 -10.13 -23.15
C TRP A 211 8.35 -8.80 -23.00
N GLN A 212 8.13 -7.85 -23.91
CA GLN A 212 8.75 -6.52 -23.84
C GLN A 212 8.27 -5.75 -22.59
N ILE A 213 6.96 -5.78 -22.29
CA ILE A 213 6.42 -5.12 -21.08
C ILE A 213 7.05 -5.68 -19.80
N PHE A 214 7.10 -7.00 -19.66
CA PHE A 214 7.68 -7.62 -18.46
C PHE A 214 9.19 -7.39 -18.36
N THR A 215 9.91 -7.42 -19.49
CA THR A 215 11.35 -7.15 -19.53
C THR A 215 11.67 -5.71 -19.15
N ASP A 216 10.89 -4.74 -19.66
CA ASP A 216 11.01 -3.33 -19.29
C ASP A 216 10.84 -3.15 -17.78
N MET A 217 9.83 -3.80 -17.17
CA MET A 217 9.63 -3.74 -15.72
C MET A 217 10.86 -4.25 -14.94
N LEU A 218 11.51 -5.32 -15.39
CA LEU A 218 12.69 -5.88 -14.72
C LEU A 218 13.94 -5.00 -14.90
N ASN A 219 14.13 -4.41 -16.07
CA ASN A 219 15.27 -3.53 -16.35
C ASN A 219 15.24 -2.27 -15.47
N GLU A 220 14.04 -1.72 -15.25
CA GLU A 220 13.83 -0.55 -14.40
C GLU A 220 14.16 -0.83 -12.92
N GLN A 221 14.10 -2.09 -12.47
CA GLN A 221 14.31 -2.47 -11.06
C GLN A 221 15.63 -1.93 -10.50
N SER A 222 16.71 -1.95 -11.29
CA SER A 222 18.04 -1.49 -10.87
C SER A 222 18.11 0.01 -10.55
N GLN A 223 17.22 0.81 -11.14
CA GLN A 223 17.18 2.26 -11.02
C GLN A 223 16.28 2.75 -9.88
N LEU A 224 15.55 1.83 -9.22
CA LEU A 224 14.62 2.17 -8.15
C LEU A 224 15.31 2.26 -6.78
N SER A 225 14.78 3.14 -5.92
CA SER A 225 15.20 3.21 -4.52
C SER A 225 14.93 1.89 -3.79
N PRO A 226 15.62 1.61 -2.66
CA PRO A 226 15.38 0.41 -1.87
C PRO A 226 13.91 0.25 -1.42
N VAL A 227 13.22 1.37 -1.15
CA VAL A 227 11.82 1.36 -0.72
C VAL A 227 10.90 0.97 -1.87
N GLU A 228 11.06 1.57 -3.04
CA GLU A 228 10.28 1.25 -4.24
C GLU A 228 10.50 -0.18 -4.71
N ARG A 229 11.74 -0.68 -4.65
CA ARG A 229 12.03 -2.09 -4.95
C ARG A 229 11.33 -3.02 -3.97
N LYS A 230 11.32 -2.68 -2.68
CA LYS A 230 10.68 -3.49 -1.65
C LYS A 230 9.17 -3.52 -1.82
N SER A 231 8.52 -2.38 -2.07
CA SER A 231 7.07 -2.30 -2.24
C SER A 231 6.58 -3.01 -3.50
N ASN A 232 7.39 -3.05 -4.57
CA ASN A 232 7.03 -3.68 -5.84
C ASN A 232 7.62 -5.08 -6.05
N LYS A 233 8.24 -5.68 -5.02
CA LYS A 233 8.93 -6.98 -5.12
C LYS A 233 8.04 -8.09 -5.72
N VAL A 234 6.76 -8.12 -5.36
CA VAL A 234 5.81 -9.11 -5.85
C VAL A 234 5.63 -9.03 -7.37
N TRP A 235 5.59 -7.82 -7.93
CA TRP A 235 5.40 -7.61 -9.36
C TRP A 235 6.64 -7.96 -10.16
N PHE A 236 7.85 -7.68 -9.63
CA PHE A 236 9.09 -8.14 -10.26
C PHE A 236 9.21 -9.66 -10.25
N ALA A 237 8.81 -10.32 -9.16
CA ALA A 237 8.80 -11.79 -9.11
C ALA A 237 7.87 -12.37 -10.19
N LYS A 238 6.62 -11.88 -10.25
CA LYS A 238 5.65 -12.31 -11.26
C LYS A 238 6.13 -12.03 -12.69
N ALA A 239 6.64 -10.82 -12.97
CA ALA A 239 7.16 -10.46 -14.29
C ALA A 239 8.34 -11.36 -14.71
N LYS A 240 9.24 -11.69 -13.78
CA LYS A 240 10.35 -12.61 -14.03
C LYS A 240 9.87 -14.01 -14.42
N ASP A 241 8.84 -14.50 -13.74
CA ASP A 241 8.25 -15.81 -14.06
C ASP A 241 7.62 -15.81 -15.46
N GLU A 242 6.91 -14.74 -15.84
CA GLU A 242 6.34 -14.62 -17.20
C GLU A 242 7.40 -14.49 -18.29
N VAL A 243 8.46 -13.69 -18.07
CA VAL A 243 9.60 -13.62 -19.02
C VAL A 243 10.20 -15.00 -19.26
N LYS A 244 10.36 -15.82 -18.20
CA LYS A 244 10.90 -17.18 -18.32
C LYS A 244 9.99 -18.07 -19.17
N LYS A 245 8.67 -18.01 -18.96
CA LYS A 245 7.68 -18.79 -19.74
C LYS A 245 7.69 -18.37 -21.21
N LEU A 246 7.56 -17.08 -21.48
CA LEU A 246 7.53 -16.54 -22.85
C LEU A 246 8.85 -16.79 -23.60
N SER A 247 9.99 -16.71 -22.92
CA SER A 247 11.29 -17.03 -23.53
C SER A 247 11.43 -18.51 -23.92
N ALA A 248 10.72 -19.42 -23.25
CA ALA A 248 10.69 -20.83 -23.63
C ALA A 248 9.85 -21.02 -24.90
N VAL A 249 8.67 -20.39 -24.98
CA VAL A 249 7.79 -20.42 -26.15
C VAL A 249 8.52 -19.87 -27.39
N ARG A 250 9.23 -18.75 -27.26
CA ARG A 250 10.01 -18.14 -28.35
C ARG A 250 11.17 -18.98 -28.86
N LYS A 251 11.68 -19.94 -28.07
CA LYS A 251 12.74 -20.87 -28.51
C LYS A 251 12.20 -22.08 -29.25
N THR A 252 10.90 -22.35 -29.12
CA THR A 252 10.21 -23.50 -29.72
C THR A 252 9.37 -23.14 -30.95
N ALA A 253 9.12 -21.84 -31.17
CA ALA A 253 8.50 -21.29 -32.38
C ALA A 253 9.56 -20.99 -33.44
#